data_AF-A0AAV5II33-F1
#
_entry.id   AF-A0AAV5II33-F1
#
_cell.length_a   1.000
_cell.length_b   1.000
_cell.length_c   1.000
_cell.angle_alpha   90.00
_cell.angle_beta   90.00
_cell.angle_gamma   90.00
#
_symmetry.space_group_name_H-M   'P 1'
#
loop_
_entity.id
_entity.type
_entity.pdbx_description
1 polymer ?
#
loop_
_entity_poly.entity_id
_entity_poly.type
_entity_poly.pdbx_seq_one_letter_code
_entity_poly.pdbx_strand_id
1 'polypeptide(L)'
;MLYCLQLAPRPLIKPPTALLTDSGRLFREKRLYLQSLNIDTRKALNLNPSLRSTPLSSLLSLESSLASFGLSRPSIGRILDMHPILLTSDPLPPINFLLHEVSLPPPQLPQSLSRCPRLLVSSVPSQLRPALQFLTSLGLHIDCHTTVLLVSNVERTLIPKIQFLQSLGFEEKEVRRMVVRSPGLLTLSVESNMVPKLEYFLKEMKGDLKELKRFPQYFSFSLEKKIRPRHRALVRNGIKMPLSKMLKISDGEFNVRLLEMRLKRLEAR
;
A
#
# COMPACT_ATOMS: atom_id res chain seq x y z
N MET A 1 14.32 79.43 52.94
CA MET A 1 13.04 78.70 52.78
C MET A 1 13.19 77.77 51.58
N LEU A 2 13.48 76.49 51.84
CA LEU A 2 13.65 75.46 50.82
C LEU A 2 12.28 74.97 50.32
N TYR A 3 12.06 75.00 49.01
CA TYR A 3 10.94 74.31 48.35
C TYR A 3 11.38 72.91 47.94
N CYS A 4 10.87 71.88 48.64
CA CYS A 4 11.02 70.47 48.26
C CYS A 4 10.03 70.12 47.13
N LEU A 5 10.56 69.71 45.97
CA LEU A 5 9.82 69.10 44.88
C LEU A 5 9.40 67.67 45.28
N GLN A 6 8.10 67.41 45.42
CA GLN A 6 7.54 66.07 45.56
C GLN A 6 7.48 65.39 44.19
N LEU A 7 8.30 64.34 44.00
CA LEU A 7 8.20 63.44 42.85
C LEU A 7 7.06 62.43 43.11
N ALA A 8 6.07 62.38 42.20
CA ALA A 8 5.02 61.38 42.22
C ALA A 8 5.59 59.97 41.94
N PRO A 9 5.07 58.90 42.57
CA PRO A 9 5.57 57.54 42.37
C PRO A 9 5.25 57.05 40.96
N ARG A 10 6.26 56.49 40.27
CA ARG A 10 6.10 55.80 38.99
C ARG A 10 5.18 54.58 39.16
N PRO A 11 4.25 54.30 38.24
CA PRO A 11 3.45 53.08 38.30
C PRO A 11 4.36 51.86 38.13
N LEU A 12 4.23 50.88 39.02
CA LEU A 12 4.83 49.56 38.86
C LEU A 12 4.29 48.93 37.56
N ILE A 13 5.16 48.80 36.56
CA ILE A 13 4.91 47.92 35.42
C ILE A 13 4.90 46.49 35.99
N LYS A 14 3.71 45.89 36.07
CA LYS A 14 3.59 44.45 36.37
C LYS A 14 4.34 43.68 35.29
N PRO A 15 5.19 42.69 35.63
CA PRO A 15 5.80 41.84 34.63
C PRO A 15 4.71 41.09 33.86
N PRO A 16 4.92 40.72 32.58
CA PRO A 16 3.95 39.93 31.84
C PRO A 16 3.70 38.62 32.58
N THR A 17 2.47 38.47 33.06
CA THR A 17 1.95 37.30 33.77
C THR A 17 2.02 36.05 32.89
N ALA A 18 2.85 35.08 33.29
CA ALA A 18 2.64 33.62 33.35
C ALA A 18 1.89 32.82 32.23
N LEU A 19 1.55 33.39 31.08
CA LEU A 19 0.83 32.69 30.00
C LEU A 19 1.77 32.05 28.95
N LEU A 20 2.99 32.57 28.81
CA LEU A 20 3.96 32.06 27.83
C LEU A 20 4.58 30.71 28.24
N THR A 21 4.60 30.39 29.54
CA THR A 21 5.22 29.17 30.08
C THR A 21 4.46 27.89 29.75
N ASP A 22 3.13 27.98 29.61
CA ASP A 22 2.29 26.79 29.41
C ASP A 22 2.29 26.34 27.93
N SER A 23 2.15 27.27 26.99
CA SER A 23 2.14 26.95 25.55
C SER A 23 3.44 26.30 25.06
N GLY A 24 4.60 26.80 25.50
CA GLY A 24 5.91 26.22 25.18
C GLY A 24 6.10 24.84 25.80
N ARG A 25 5.61 24.63 27.03
CA ARG A 25 5.63 23.33 27.70
C ARG A 25 4.73 22.31 27.01
N LEU A 26 3.47 22.68 26.73
CA LEU A 26 2.50 21.83 26.02
C LEU A 26 3.01 21.43 24.63
N PHE A 27 3.65 22.35 23.91
CA PHE A 27 4.26 22.04 22.62
C PHE A 27 5.44 21.06 22.76
N ARG A 28 6.27 21.20 23.79
CA ARG A 28 7.36 20.27 24.09
C ARG A 28 6.84 18.87 24.45
N GLU A 29 5.80 18.77 25.26
CA GLU A 29 5.15 17.51 25.63
C GLU A 29 4.57 16.81 24.40
N LYS A 30 3.85 17.53 23.54
CA LYS A 30 3.37 17.02 22.25
C LYS A 30 4.50 16.48 21.36
N ARG A 31 5.62 17.20 21.28
CA ARG A 31 6.79 16.75 20.52
C ARG A 31 7.39 15.46 21.09
N LEU A 32 7.56 15.37 22.41
CA LEU A 32 8.07 14.17 23.07
C LEU A 32 7.13 12.97 22.85
N TYR A 33 5.82 13.18 22.88
CA TYR A 33 4.85 12.16 22.58
C TYR A 33 4.97 11.64 21.13
N LEU A 34 5.03 12.54 20.14
CA LEU A 34 5.23 12.15 18.74
C LEU A 34 6.54 11.36 18.54
N GLN A 35 7.62 11.78 19.21
CA GLN A 35 8.89 11.05 19.21
C GLN A 35 8.76 9.65 19.84
N SER A 36 7.94 9.50 20.89
CA SER A 36 7.67 8.20 21.51
C SER A 36 6.91 7.22 20.59
N LEU A 37 6.26 7.73 19.54
CA LEU A 37 5.64 6.95 18.45
C LEU A 37 6.59 6.75 17.25
N ASN A 38 7.84 7.20 17.36
CA ASN A 38 8.83 7.19 16.28
C ASN A 38 8.39 8.00 15.04
N ILE A 39 7.67 9.11 15.25
CA ILE A 39 7.25 10.04 14.20
C ILE A 39 8.27 11.17 14.07
N ASP A 40 8.73 11.46 12.85
CA ASP A 40 9.53 12.65 12.59
C ASP A 40 8.66 13.90 12.75
N THR A 41 8.83 14.57 13.88
CA THR A 41 8.02 15.75 14.21
C THR A 41 8.24 16.92 13.26
N ARG A 42 9.46 17.08 12.71
CA ARG A 42 9.75 18.19 11.77
C ARG A 42 9.02 17.94 10.45
N LYS A 43 9.14 16.73 9.92
CA LYS A 43 8.39 16.28 8.73
C LYS A 43 6.89 16.43 8.96
N ALA A 44 6.37 15.97 10.10
CA ALA A 44 4.95 16.04 10.42
C ALA A 44 4.42 17.48 10.46
N LEU A 45 5.13 18.40 11.10
CA LEU A 45 4.75 19.83 11.16
C LEU A 45 4.84 20.55 9.80
N ASN A 46 5.78 20.12 8.95
CA ASN A 46 5.93 20.67 7.60
C ASN A 46 4.79 20.22 6.68
N LEU A 47 4.44 18.93 6.73
CA LEU A 47 3.37 18.35 5.90
C LEU A 47 1.97 18.60 6.45
N ASN A 48 1.84 18.91 7.74
CA ASN A 48 0.58 19.24 8.39
C ASN A 48 0.74 20.41 9.38
N PRO A 49 0.70 21.67 8.90
CA PRO A 49 0.88 22.85 9.74
C PRO A 49 -0.14 22.98 10.88
N SER A 50 -1.37 22.47 10.68
CA SER A 50 -2.45 22.48 11.66
C SER A 50 -2.12 21.67 12.93
N LEU A 51 -1.15 20.76 12.86
CA LEU A 51 -0.64 20.02 14.02
C LEU A 51 -0.13 20.96 15.13
N ARG A 52 0.27 22.20 14.81
CA ARG A 52 0.69 23.19 15.81
C ARG A 52 -0.41 23.49 16.82
N SER A 53 -1.64 23.66 16.37
CA SER A 53 -2.81 23.96 17.20
C SER A 53 -3.50 22.72 17.77
N THR A 54 -3.18 21.51 17.29
CA THR A 54 -3.78 20.28 17.79
C THR A 54 -3.35 19.98 19.23
N PRO A 55 -4.30 19.75 20.16
CA PRO A 55 -3.97 19.42 21.53
C PRO A 55 -3.46 17.98 21.64
N LEU A 56 -2.63 17.71 22.65
CA LEU A 56 -2.06 16.38 22.89
C LEU A 56 -3.15 15.33 23.15
N SER A 57 -4.25 15.71 23.80
CA SER A 57 -5.40 14.83 24.06
C SER A 57 -6.01 14.26 22.77
N SER A 58 -6.08 15.05 21.69
CA SER A 58 -6.55 14.56 20.38
C SER A 58 -5.62 13.49 19.80
N LEU A 59 -4.30 13.63 19.99
CA LEU A 59 -3.34 12.64 19.51
C LEU A 59 -3.43 11.33 20.31
N LEU A 60 -3.60 11.43 21.62
CA LEU A 60 -3.83 10.27 22.50
C LEU A 60 -5.13 9.54 22.16
N SER A 61 -6.20 10.30 21.88
CA SER A 61 -7.48 9.74 21.44
C SER A 61 -7.36 9.04 20.09
N LEU A 62 -6.62 9.63 19.14
CA LEU A 62 -6.33 9.02 17.84
C LEU A 62 -5.56 7.69 18.00
N GLU A 63 -4.50 7.66 18.82
CA GLU A 63 -3.75 6.43 19.11
C GLU A 63 -4.67 5.37 19.72
N SER A 64 -5.48 5.74 20.72
CA SER A 64 -6.41 4.83 21.39
C SER A 64 -7.48 4.28 20.43
N SER A 65 -8.02 5.12 19.54
CA SER A 65 -8.99 4.72 18.52
C SER A 65 -8.37 3.74 17.54
N LEU A 66 -7.19 4.04 16.98
CA LEU A 66 -6.49 3.14 16.06
C LEU A 66 -6.10 1.82 16.75
N ALA A 67 -5.72 1.86 18.03
CA ALA A 67 -5.44 0.67 18.82
C ALA A 67 -6.68 -0.20 19.05
N SER A 68 -7.87 0.40 19.23
CA SER A 68 -9.13 -0.35 19.36
C SER A 68 -9.51 -1.15 18.11
N PHE A 69 -8.98 -0.77 16.94
CA PHE A 69 -9.11 -1.54 15.69
C PHE A 69 -8.02 -2.62 15.52
N GLY A 70 -7.22 -2.87 16.56
CA GLY A 70 -6.20 -3.93 16.57
C GLY A 70 -4.85 -3.54 15.96
N LEU A 71 -4.60 -2.25 15.72
CA LEU A 71 -3.27 -1.80 15.28
C LEU A 71 -2.29 -1.76 16.45
N SER A 72 -1.11 -2.33 16.26
CA SER A 72 -0.03 -2.22 17.24
C SER A 72 0.53 -0.81 17.28
N ARG A 73 0.98 -0.35 18.44
CA ARG A 73 1.60 0.98 18.63
C ARG A 73 2.72 1.29 17.61
N PRO A 74 3.65 0.35 17.28
CA PRO A 74 4.63 0.60 16.22
C PRO A 74 4.01 0.79 14.83
N SER A 75 2.94 0.05 14.52
CA SER A 75 2.21 0.20 13.25
C SER A 75 1.50 1.54 13.16
N ILE A 76 0.88 1.99 14.27
CA ILE A 76 0.26 3.31 14.39
C ILE A 76 1.30 4.40 14.12
N GLY A 77 2.43 4.36 14.83
CA GLY A 77 3.53 5.32 14.65
C GLY A 77 3.98 5.42 13.19
N ARG A 78 4.21 4.27 12.54
CA ARG A 78 4.58 4.21 11.11
C ARG A 78 3.50 4.79 10.20
N ILE A 79 2.22 4.48 10.44
CA ILE A 79 1.10 4.99 9.63
C ILE A 79 1.02 6.52 9.73
N LEU A 80 1.10 7.06 10.95
CA LEU A 80 1.02 8.50 11.19
C LEU A 80 2.25 9.25 10.67
N ASP A 81 3.43 8.64 10.72
CA ASP A 81 4.64 9.21 10.08
C ASP A 81 4.54 9.22 8.55
N MET A 82 3.97 8.16 7.95
CA MET A 82 3.73 8.10 6.50
C MET A 82 2.69 9.13 6.04
N HIS A 83 1.67 9.39 6.87
CA HIS A 83 0.57 10.28 6.56
C HIS A 83 0.30 11.28 7.70
N PRO A 84 1.12 12.34 7.86
CA PRO A 84 0.97 13.28 8.97
C PRO A 84 -0.36 14.03 9.01
N ILE A 85 -1.11 14.07 7.90
CA ILE A 85 -2.46 14.64 7.85
C ILE A 85 -3.42 13.94 8.82
N LEU A 86 -3.22 12.64 9.09
CA LEU A 86 -4.03 11.86 10.03
C LEU A 86 -3.94 12.37 11.46
N LEU A 87 -2.87 13.08 11.83
CA LEU A 87 -2.71 13.65 13.17
C LEU A 87 -3.75 14.75 13.47
N THR A 88 -4.48 15.22 12.45
CA THR A 88 -5.50 16.27 12.56
C THR A 88 -6.78 15.97 11.81
N SER A 89 -6.92 14.78 11.21
CA SER A 89 -8.11 14.38 10.47
C SER A 89 -8.74 13.14 11.08
N ASP A 90 -10.04 12.97 10.89
CA ASP A 90 -10.76 11.79 11.35
C ASP A 90 -10.45 10.55 10.47
N PRO A 91 -9.86 9.48 11.02
CA PRO A 91 -9.61 8.24 10.26
C PRO A 91 -10.83 7.31 10.18
N LEU A 92 -11.93 7.62 10.88
CA LEU A 92 -13.09 6.73 10.99
C LEU A 92 -13.84 6.51 9.67
N PRO A 93 -14.04 7.50 8.77
CA PRO A 93 -14.85 7.27 7.57
C PRO A 93 -14.27 6.16 6.66
N PRO A 94 -12.96 6.13 6.34
CA PRO A 94 -12.38 5.00 5.62
C PRO A 94 -12.43 3.67 6.37
N ILE A 95 -12.29 3.68 7.71
CA ILE A 95 -12.37 2.46 8.53
C ILE A 95 -13.80 1.88 8.49
N ASN A 96 -14.81 2.73 8.68
CA ASN A 96 -16.22 2.34 8.63
C ASN A 96 -16.60 1.84 7.23
N PHE A 97 -16.10 2.48 6.18
CA PHE A 97 -16.24 1.98 4.81
C PHE A 97 -15.69 0.54 4.66
N LEU A 98 -14.49 0.27 5.18
CA LEU A 98 -13.89 -1.07 5.13
C LEU A 98 -14.70 -2.11 5.94
N LEU A 99 -15.23 -1.72 7.11
CA LEU A 99 -15.98 -2.63 7.97
C LEU A 99 -17.39 -2.91 7.46
N HIS A 100 -18.07 -1.91 6.89
CA HIS A 100 -19.50 -1.99 6.60
C HIS A 100 -19.82 -2.09 5.10
N GLU A 101 -19.18 -1.31 4.24
CA GLU A 101 -19.44 -1.36 2.79
C GLU A 101 -18.63 -2.49 2.14
N VAL A 102 -17.35 -2.64 2.50
CA VAL A 102 -16.52 -3.76 2.03
C VAL A 102 -16.82 -5.05 2.80
N SER A 103 -17.39 -4.95 4.01
CA SER A 103 -17.64 -6.09 4.91
C SER A 103 -16.35 -6.86 5.26
N LEU A 104 -15.23 -6.14 5.45
CA LEU A 104 -13.96 -6.75 5.80
C LEU A 104 -14.00 -7.32 7.23
N PRO A 105 -13.62 -8.59 7.45
CA PRO A 105 -13.58 -9.16 8.79
C PRO A 105 -12.67 -8.35 9.73
N PRO A 106 -13.06 -8.08 11.00
CA PRO A 106 -12.25 -7.28 11.92
C PRO A 106 -10.78 -7.73 12.06
N PRO A 107 -10.43 -9.04 12.08
CA PRO A 107 -9.03 -9.48 12.12
C PRO A 107 -8.19 -9.10 10.89
N GLN A 108 -8.85 -8.83 9.75
CA GLN A 108 -8.21 -8.44 8.49
C GLN A 108 -8.00 -6.92 8.37
N LEU A 109 -8.71 -6.11 9.15
CA LEU A 109 -8.59 -4.67 9.15
C LEU A 109 -7.16 -4.17 9.48
N PRO A 110 -6.52 -4.55 10.60
CA PRO A 110 -5.19 -4.05 10.93
C PRO A 110 -4.13 -4.49 9.91
N GLN A 111 -4.30 -5.66 9.29
CA GLN A 111 -3.43 -6.14 8.21
C GLN A 111 -3.55 -5.26 6.96
N SER A 112 -4.79 -4.90 6.59
CA SER A 112 -5.07 -4.03 5.44
C SER A 112 -4.51 -2.63 5.63
N LEU A 113 -4.77 -2.02 6.78
CA LEU A 113 -4.29 -0.67 7.12
C LEU A 113 -2.76 -0.63 7.24
N SER A 114 -2.16 -1.69 7.78
CA SER A 114 -0.70 -1.79 7.85
C SER A 114 -0.08 -1.93 6.46
N ARG A 115 -0.66 -2.75 5.59
CA ARG A 115 -0.16 -2.97 4.22
C ARG A 115 -0.35 -1.75 3.32
N CYS A 116 -1.48 -1.05 3.46
CA CYS A 116 -1.81 0.13 2.67
C CYS A 116 -2.34 1.28 3.55
N PRO A 117 -1.45 2.03 4.22
CA PRO A 117 -1.85 3.18 5.05
C PRO A 117 -2.62 4.26 4.29
N ARG A 118 -2.44 4.33 2.96
CA ARG A 118 -3.15 5.25 2.06
C ARG A 118 -4.67 5.10 2.13
N LEU A 119 -5.18 3.94 2.54
CA LEU A 119 -6.61 3.71 2.74
C LEU A 119 -7.23 4.77 3.68
N LEU A 120 -6.53 5.12 4.77
CA LEU A 120 -7.02 6.05 5.80
C LEU A 120 -7.08 7.50 5.35
N VAL A 121 -6.37 7.86 4.28
CA VAL A 121 -6.36 9.23 3.74
C VAL A 121 -7.08 9.34 2.39
N SER A 122 -7.64 8.22 1.91
CA SER A 122 -8.36 8.20 0.64
C SER A 122 -9.82 8.60 0.87
N SER A 123 -10.34 9.43 -0.03
CA SER A 123 -11.74 9.82 -0.02
C SER A 123 -12.64 8.61 -0.24
N VAL A 124 -13.58 8.37 0.68
CA VAL A 124 -14.60 7.33 0.53
C VAL A 124 -15.44 7.57 -0.74
N PRO A 125 -16.11 8.73 -0.93
CA PRO A 125 -17.04 8.90 -2.05
C PRO A 125 -16.35 8.99 -3.42
N SER A 126 -15.16 9.58 -3.52
CA SER A 126 -14.52 9.86 -4.80
C SER A 126 -13.37 8.91 -5.19
N GLN A 127 -12.94 8.04 -4.27
CA GLN A 127 -11.85 7.10 -4.53
C GLN A 127 -12.22 5.67 -4.12
N LEU A 128 -12.51 5.41 -2.84
CA LEU A 128 -12.67 4.04 -2.35
C LEU A 128 -13.95 3.37 -2.87
N ARG A 129 -15.10 4.06 -2.83
CA ARG A 129 -16.38 3.50 -3.25
C ARG A 129 -16.47 3.24 -4.77
N PRO A 130 -16.04 4.16 -5.66
CA PRO A 130 -15.98 3.86 -7.10
C PRO A 130 -15.08 2.67 -7.41
N ALA A 131 -13.92 2.57 -6.74
CA ALA A 131 -13.01 1.44 -6.91
C ALA A 131 -13.64 0.11 -6.44
N LEU A 132 -14.34 0.10 -5.30
CA LEU A 132 -15.08 -1.07 -4.83
C LEU A 132 -16.11 -1.52 -5.86
N GLN A 133 -16.96 -0.60 -6.34
CA GLN A 133 -17.99 -0.90 -7.33
C GLN A 133 -17.41 -1.50 -8.61
N PHE A 134 -16.32 -0.93 -9.12
CA PHE A 134 -15.63 -1.43 -10.30
C PHE A 134 -15.01 -2.83 -10.06
N LEU A 135 -14.33 -3.04 -8.94
CA LEU A 135 -13.70 -4.32 -8.65
C LEU A 135 -14.76 -5.42 -8.45
N THR A 136 -15.84 -5.13 -7.75
CA THR A 136 -16.96 -6.06 -7.55
C THR A 136 -17.67 -6.36 -8.88
N SER A 137 -17.80 -5.39 -9.81
CA SER A 137 -18.39 -5.65 -11.13
C SER A 137 -17.53 -6.58 -12.01
N LEU A 138 -16.22 -6.66 -11.75
CA LEU A 138 -15.32 -7.66 -12.33
C LEU A 138 -15.44 -9.05 -11.67
N GLY A 139 -16.18 -9.16 -10.56
CA GLY A 139 -16.32 -10.37 -9.76
C GLY A 139 -15.23 -10.56 -8.70
N LEU A 140 -14.48 -9.51 -8.35
CA LEU A 140 -13.47 -9.58 -7.30
C LEU A 140 -14.11 -9.48 -5.91
N HIS A 141 -13.76 -10.42 -5.04
CA HIS A 141 -13.97 -10.30 -3.60
C HIS A 141 -12.82 -9.53 -2.97
N ILE A 142 -13.14 -8.54 -2.14
CA ILE A 142 -12.14 -7.71 -1.47
C ILE A 142 -11.76 -8.32 -0.11
N ASP A 143 -10.47 -8.57 0.10
CA ASP A 143 -9.89 -9.10 1.33
C ASP A 143 -8.65 -8.28 1.72
N CYS A 144 -7.96 -8.66 2.80
CA CYS A 144 -6.80 -7.91 3.26
C CYS A 144 -5.64 -7.81 2.25
N HIS A 145 -5.57 -8.70 1.26
CA HIS A 145 -4.55 -8.69 0.22
C HIS A 145 -4.95 -7.84 -0.98
N THR A 146 -6.24 -7.66 -1.24
CA THR A 146 -6.77 -6.91 -2.40
C THR A 146 -7.27 -5.51 -2.05
N THR A 147 -7.42 -5.14 -0.77
CA THR A 147 -7.79 -3.77 -0.35
C THR A 147 -6.88 -2.68 -0.94
N VAL A 148 -5.63 -2.99 -1.25
CA VAL A 148 -4.69 -2.08 -1.93
C VAL A 148 -5.20 -1.59 -3.29
N LEU A 149 -6.14 -2.30 -3.92
CA LEU A 149 -6.74 -1.89 -5.19
C LEU A 149 -7.74 -0.74 -5.02
N LEU A 150 -8.32 -0.57 -3.83
CA LEU A 150 -9.33 0.46 -3.55
C LEU A 150 -8.77 1.89 -3.65
N VAL A 151 -7.46 2.05 -3.43
CA VAL A 151 -6.76 3.34 -3.56
C VAL A 151 -6.30 3.64 -5.00
N SER A 152 -6.64 2.78 -5.97
CA SER A 152 -6.31 2.98 -7.38
C SER A 152 -7.45 3.69 -8.10
N ASN A 153 -7.12 4.70 -8.91
CA ASN A 153 -8.11 5.39 -9.72
C ASN A 153 -8.68 4.44 -10.80
N VAL A 154 -10.00 4.38 -10.93
CA VAL A 154 -10.67 3.46 -11.86
C VAL A 154 -10.29 3.78 -13.31
N GLU A 155 -10.54 5.02 -13.75
CA GLU A 155 -10.33 5.47 -15.14
C GLU A 155 -8.85 5.50 -15.55
N ARG A 156 -7.99 5.99 -14.66
CA ARG A 156 -6.58 6.25 -14.98
C ARG A 156 -5.67 5.06 -14.72
N THR A 157 -6.09 4.11 -13.88
CA THR A 157 -5.21 3.01 -13.45
C THR A 157 -5.81 1.63 -13.70
N LEU A 158 -7.06 1.38 -13.30
CA LEU A 158 -7.62 0.03 -13.37
C LEU A 158 -8.11 -0.31 -14.78
N ILE A 159 -8.87 0.57 -15.42
CA ILE A 159 -9.39 0.37 -16.78
C ILE A 159 -8.28 0.16 -17.81
N PRO A 160 -7.18 0.96 -17.84
CA PRO A 160 -6.09 0.73 -18.79
C PRO A 160 -5.45 -0.66 -18.68
N LYS A 161 -5.43 -1.25 -17.48
CA LYS A 161 -4.92 -2.63 -17.27
C LYS A 161 -5.88 -3.67 -17.82
N ILE A 162 -7.19 -3.44 -17.70
CA ILE A 162 -8.20 -4.30 -18.32
C ILE A 162 -8.11 -4.20 -19.85
N GLN A 163 -8.04 -2.99 -20.38
CA GLN A 163 -7.91 -2.73 -21.82
C GLN A 163 -6.64 -3.36 -22.40
N PHE A 164 -5.51 -3.27 -21.69
CA PHE A 164 -4.29 -3.96 -22.09
C PHE A 164 -4.48 -5.48 -22.19
N LEU A 165 -5.16 -6.11 -21.22
CA LEU A 165 -5.42 -7.56 -21.29
C LEU A 165 -6.36 -7.89 -22.47
N GLN A 166 -7.36 -7.06 -22.73
CA GLN A 166 -8.27 -7.21 -23.87
C GLN A 166 -7.55 -7.03 -25.21
N SER A 167 -6.58 -6.11 -25.31
CA SER A 167 -5.81 -5.89 -26.54
C SER A 167 -4.92 -7.07 -26.92
N LEU A 168 -4.75 -8.05 -26.03
CA LEU A 168 -4.10 -9.33 -26.34
C LEU A 168 -5.04 -10.31 -27.06
N GLY A 169 -6.29 -9.93 -27.34
CA GLY A 169 -7.30 -10.77 -27.97
C GLY A 169 -8.07 -11.65 -26.98
N PHE A 170 -8.01 -11.36 -25.68
CA PHE A 170 -8.84 -12.05 -24.69
C PHE A 170 -10.24 -11.43 -24.63
N GLU A 171 -11.26 -12.29 -24.57
CA GLU A 171 -12.64 -11.83 -24.36
C GLU A 171 -12.79 -11.23 -22.96
N GLU A 172 -13.76 -10.33 -22.78
CA GLU A 172 -14.03 -9.69 -21.49
C GLU A 172 -14.24 -10.70 -20.36
N LYS A 173 -15.03 -11.75 -20.62
CA LYS A 173 -15.28 -12.87 -19.70
C LYS A 173 -13.98 -13.60 -19.31
N GLU A 174 -13.00 -13.67 -20.20
CA GLU A 174 -11.69 -14.28 -19.94
C GLU A 174 -10.82 -13.38 -19.07
N VAL A 175 -10.79 -12.07 -19.38
CA VAL A 175 -10.06 -11.08 -18.58
C VAL A 175 -10.59 -11.02 -17.16
N ARG A 176 -11.91 -11.01 -16.97
CA ARG A 176 -12.53 -11.10 -15.64
C ARG A 176 -12.04 -12.32 -14.86
N ARG A 177 -12.05 -13.52 -15.48
CA ARG A 177 -11.51 -14.75 -14.85
C ARG A 177 -10.02 -14.64 -14.51
N MET A 178 -9.22 -14.00 -15.36
CA MET A 178 -7.79 -13.80 -15.10
C MET A 178 -7.58 -12.90 -13.89
N VAL A 179 -8.31 -11.78 -13.82
CA VAL A 179 -8.25 -10.81 -12.73
C VAL A 179 -8.72 -11.43 -11.43
N VAL A 180 -9.85 -12.14 -11.41
CA VAL A 180 -10.36 -12.81 -10.20
C VAL A 180 -9.36 -13.81 -9.64
N ARG A 181 -8.70 -14.58 -10.51
CA ARG A 181 -7.72 -15.59 -10.09
C ARG A 181 -6.34 -15.00 -9.75
N SER A 182 -6.06 -13.78 -10.19
CA SER A 182 -4.79 -13.10 -9.97
C SER A 182 -5.00 -11.59 -9.86
N PRO A 183 -5.60 -11.09 -8.76
CA PRO A 183 -5.92 -9.68 -8.60
C PRO A 183 -4.69 -8.79 -8.64
N GLY A 184 -3.53 -9.33 -8.26
CA GLY A 184 -2.23 -8.66 -8.37
C GLY A 184 -1.86 -8.20 -9.78
N LEU A 185 -2.50 -8.70 -10.83
CA LEU A 185 -2.36 -8.10 -12.17
C LEU A 185 -2.67 -6.60 -12.15
N LEU A 186 -3.70 -6.20 -11.39
CA LEU A 186 -4.13 -4.82 -11.30
C LEU A 186 -3.16 -3.93 -10.50
N THR A 187 -2.12 -4.47 -9.88
CA THR A 187 -1.06 -3.69 -9.22
C THR A 187 0.17 -3.49 -10.10
N LEU A 188 0.32 -4.26 -11.17
CA LEU A 188 1.49 -4.21 -12.05
C LEU A 188 1.39 -3.06 -13.06
N SER A 189 2.52 -2.46 -13.41
CA SER A 189 2.61 -1.48 -14.49
C SER A 189 2.45 -2.17 -15.85
N VAL A 190 1.66 -1.58 -16.75
CA VAL A 190 1.55 -2.10 -18.12
C VAL A 190 2.90 -1.98 -18.82
N GLU A 191 3.43 -0.76 -18.92
CA GLU A 191 4.64 -0.46 -19.70
C GLU A 191 5.92 -1.04 -19.11
N SER A 192 6.13 -0.89 -17.81
CA SER A 192 7.40 -1.28 -17.20
C SER A 192 7.42 -2.72 -16.66
N ASN A 193 6.30 -3.45 -16.75
CA ASN A 193 6.22 -4.83 -16.24
C ASN A 193 5.54 -5.78 -17.21
N MET A 194 4.28 -5.52 -17.60
CA MET A 194 3.53 -6.48 -18.42
C MET A 194 4.08 -6.55 -19.85
N VAL A 195 4.33 -5.41 -20.49
CA VAL A 195 4.81 -5.35 -21.88
C VAL A 195 6.14 -6.08 -22.06
N PRO A 196 7.23 -5.80 -21.30
CA PRO A 196 8.51 -6.49 -21.49
C PRO A 196 8.43 -8.01 -21.28
N LYS A 197 7.58 -8.45 -20.33
CA LYS A 197 7.38 -9.88 -20.07
C LYS A 197 6.57 -10.54 -21.18
N LEU A 198 5.55 -9.87 -21.70
CA LEU A 198 4.79 -10.34 -22.84
C LEU A 198 5.68 -10.46 -24.09
N GLU A 199 6.49 -9.44 -24.36
CA GLU A 199 7.43 -9.47 -25.48
C GLU A 199 8.40 -10.65 -25.38
N TYR A 200 9.00 -10.87 -24.22
CA TYR A 200 9.86 -12.03 -23.99
C TYR A 200 9.11 -13.35 -24.18
N PHE A 201 7.89 -13.45 -23.64
CA PHE A 201 7.06 -14.64 -23.78
C PHE A 201 6.76 -14.99 -25.25
N LEU A 202 6.38 -13.99 -26.06
CA LEU A 202 6.02 -14.21 -27.45
C LEU A 202 7.25 -14.37 -28.36
N LYS A 203 8.24 -13.49 -28.22
CA LYS A 203 9.40 -13.43 -29.12
C LYS A 203 10.45 -14.49 -28.80
N GLU A 204 10.77 -14.70 -27.52
CA GLU A 204 11.86 -15.58 -27.08
C GLU A 204 11.36 -16.96 -26.68
N MET A 205 10.28 -17.04 -25.88
CA MET A 205 9.75 -18.32 -25.43
C MET A 205 8.83 -18.99 -26.47
N LYS A 206 8.42 -18.25 -27.50
CA LYS A 206 7.43 -18.69 -28.51
C LYS A 206 6.15 -19.23 -27.86
N GLY A 207 5.73 -18.58 -26.77
CA GLY A 207 4.60 -19.03 -25.96
C GLY A 207 3.24 -18.70 -26.57
N ASP A 208 2.22 -19.48 -26.20
CA ASP A 208 0.82 -19.26 -26.60
C ASP A 208 0.12 -18.36 -25.57
N LEU A 209 -0.58 -17.31 -26.04
CA LEU A 209 -1.39 -16.43 -25.19
C LEU A 209 -2.42 -17.20 -24.36
N LYS A 210 -2.91 -18.34 -24.83
CA LYS A 210 -3.79 -19.23 -24.05
C LYS A 210 -3.12 -19.71 -22.76
N GLU A 211 -1.80 -19.83 -22.74
CA GLU A 211 -1.05 -20.17 -21.53
C GLU A 211 -1.02 -19.02 -20.53
N LEU A 212 -0.87 -17.77 -20.98
CA LEU A 212 -0.99 -16.59 -20.11
C LEU A 212 -2.40 -16.46 -19.53
N LYS A 213 -3.42 -16.75 -20.32
CA LYS A 213 -4.80 -16.85 -19.83
C LYS A 213 -4.95 -17.90 -18.74
N ARG A 214 -4.31 -19.07 -18.89
CA ARG A 214 -4.30 -20.15 -17.88
C ARG A 214 -3.36 -19.87 -16.72
N PHE A 215 -2.40 -18.96 -16.84
CA PHE A 215 -1.42 -18.65 -15.80
C PHE A 215 -1.06 -17.15 -15.75
N PRO A 216 -2.02 -16.28 -15.36
CA PRO A 216 -1.81 -14.84 -15.30
C PRO A 216 -0.72 -14.43 -14.32
N GLN A 217 -0.45 -15.26 -13.31
CA GLN A 217 0.63 -15.06 -12.35
C GLN A 217 2.01 -14.99 -13.00
N TYR A 218 2.15 -15.38 -14.28
CA TYR A 218 3.35 -15.14 -15.08
C TYR A 218 3.90 -13.72 -14.91
N PHE A 219 3.01 -12.71 -14.99
CA PHE A 219 3.41 -11.31 -14.87
C PHE A 219 3.90 -10.92 -13.47
N SER A 220 3.60 -11.71 -12.43
CA SER A 220 4.08 -11.46 -11.07
C SER A 220 5.51 -11.93 -10.84
N PHE A 221 6.07 -12.80 -11.69
CA PHE A 221 7.46 -13.27 -11.54
C PHE A 221 8.47 -12.29 -12.15
N SER A 222 9.65 -12.20 -11.56
CA SER A 222 10.74 -11.39 -12.11
C SER A 222 11.20 -11.93 -13.46
N LEU A 223 11.25 -11.06 -14.47
CA LEU A 223 11.74 -11.41 -15.79
C LEU A 223 13.20 -11.88 -15.73
N GLU A 224 14.06 -11.05 -15.13
CA GLU A 224 15.50 -11.27 -15.10
C GLU A 224 15.94 -12.27 -14.05
N LYS A 225 15.30 -12.31 -12.87
CA LYS A 225 15.72 -13.20 -11.79
C LYS A 225 15.11 -14.61 -11.88
N LYS A 226 13.95 -14.78 -12.52
CA LYS A 226 13.22 -16.06 -12.49
C LYS A 226 12.83 -16.59 -13.87
N ILE A 227 12.16 -15.78 -14.69
CA ILE A 227 11.62 -16.25 -15.99
C ILE A 227 12.76 -16.57 -16.96
N ARG A 228 13.66 -15.62 -17.21
CA ARG A 228 14.74 -15.75 -18.20
C ARG A 228 15.75 -16.85 -17.83
N PRO A 229 16.26 -16.95 -16.58
CA PRO A 229 17.21 -18.00 -16.22
C PRO A 229 16.60 -19.40 -16.35
N ARG A 230 15.37 -19.61 -15.88
CA ARG A 230 14.69 -20.90 -15.95
C ARG A 230 14.36 -21.30 -17.40
N HIS A 231 13.93 -20.34 -18.23
CA HIS A 231 13.67 -20.59 -19.65
C HIS A 231 14.95 -21.06 -20.37
N ARG A 232 16.06 -20.32 -20.18
CA ARG A 232 17.35 -20.66 -20.79
C ARG A 232 17.86 -22.02 -20.32
N ALA A 233 17.69 -22.37 -19.04
CA ALA A 233 18.06 -23.67 -18.52
C ALA A 233 17.25 -24.81 -19.18
N LEU A 234 15.95 -24.63 -19.36
CA LEU A 234 15.09 -25.59 -20.06
C LEU A 234 15.51 -25.76 -21.53
N VAL A 235 15.74 -24.66 -22.26
CA VAL A 235 16.17 -24.69 -23.66
C VAL A 235 17.52 -25.40 -23.84
N ARG A 236 18.52 -25.12 -22.98
CA ARG A 236 19.83 -25.78 -23.03
C ARG A 236 19.75 -27.29 -22.85
N ASN A 237 18.76 -27.77 -22.08
CA ASN A 237 18.52 -29.20 -21.88
C ASN A 237 17.48 -29.76 -22.87
N GLY A 238 16.97 -28.92 -23.78
CA GLY A 238 15.92 -29.24 -24.75
C GLY A 238 14.60 -29.69 -24.12
N ILE A 239 14.31 -29.23 -22.90
CA ILE A 239 13.13 -29.62 -22.12
C ILE A 239 12.03 -28.57 -22.32
N LYS A 240 10.79 -29.02 -22.48
CA LYS A 240 9.59 -28.15 -22.44
C LYS A 240 8.84 -28.38 -21.14
N MET A 241 8.35 -27.30 -20.52
CA MET A 241 7.63 -27.33 -19.26
C MET A 241 6.56 -26.23 -19.23
N PRO A 242 5.33 -26.50 -18.75
CA PRO A 242 4.32 -25.46 -18.56
C PRO A 242 4.78 -24.38 -17.59
N LEU A 243 4.39 -23.12 -17.83
CA LEU A 243 4.76 -21.96 -17.00
C LEU A 243 4.47 -22.18 -15.51
N SER A 244 3.34 -22.81 -15.18
CA SER A 244 2.93 -23.06 -13.80
C SER A 244 3.91 -23.98 -13.06
N LYS A 245 4.38 -25.05 -13.72
CA LYS A 245 5.39 -25.97 -13.17
C LYS A 245 6.77 -25.34 -13.15
N MET A 246 7.06 -24.47 -14.11
CA MET A 246 8.33 -23.76 -14.22
C MET A 246 8.48 -22.65 -13.18
N LEU A 247 7.43 -21.91 -12.82
CA LEU A 247 7.55 -20.64 -12.09
C LEU A 247 7.01 -20.66 -10.65
N LYS A 248 6.03 -21.51 -10.33
CA LYS A 248 5.43 -21.53 -8.97
C LYS A 248 6.36 -22.11 -7.91
N ILE A 249 7.29 -22.97 -8.32
CA ILE A 249 8.16 -23.71 -7.40
C ILE A 249 9.39 -22.90 -6.98
N SER A 250 10.02 -23.33 -5.89
CA SER A 250 11.29 -22.75 -5.38
C SER A 250 12.44 -22.98 -6.38
N ASP A 251 13.59 -22.34 -6.16
CA ASP A 251 14.77 -22.55 -7.01
C ASP A 251 15.35 -23.97 -6.84
N GLY A 252 15.42 -24.46 -5.60
CA GLY A 252 15.85 -25.83 -5.30
C GLY A 252 14.96 -26.86 -5.99
N GLU A 253 13.64 -26.75 -5.84
CA GLU A 253 12.69 -27.68 -6.46
C GLU A 253 12.74 -27.62 -8.00
N PHE A 254 12.93 -26.43 -8.58
CA PHE A 254 13.13 -26.29 -10.03
C PHE A 254 14.38 -27.04 -10.50
N ASN A 255 15.49 -26.90 -9.78
CA ASN A 255 16.75 -27.54 -10.14
C ASN A 255 16.66 -29.07 -10.04
N VAL A 256 16.04 -29.59 -8.97
CA VAL A 256 15.80 -31.03 -8.82
C VAL A 256 14.97 -31.56 -9.98
N ARG A 257 13.85 -30.91 -10.30
CA ARG A 257 12.99 -31.33 -11.42
C ARG A 257 13.71 -31.26 -12.77
N LEU A 258 14.55 -30.26 -12.98
CA LEU A 258 15.36 -30.14 -14.20
C LEU A 258 16.35 -31.31 -14.33
N LEU A 259 17.02 -31.69 -13.25
CA LEU A 259 17.94 -32.84 -13.22
C LEU A 259 17.22 -34.16 -13.47
N GLU A 260 16.09 -34.39 -12.80
CA GLU A 260 15.26 -35.59 -13.00
C GLU A 260 14.80 -35.72 -14.46
N MET A 261 14.32 -34.64 -15.06
CA MET A 261 13.88 -34.64 -16.46
C MET A 261 15.05 -34.84 -17.43
N ARG A 262 16.24 -34.34 -17.08
CA ARG A 262 17.46 -34.56 -17.86
C ARG A 262 17.89 -36.03 -17.81
N LEU A 263 17.90 -36.64 -16.63
CA LEU A 263 18.28 -38.05 -16.43
C LEU A 263 17.35 -39.00 -17.20
N LYS A 264 16.03 -38.85 -17.02
CA LYS A 264 15.03 -39.65 -17.73
C LYS A 264 15.17 -39.59 -19.25
N ARG A 265 15.64 -38.46 -19.78
CA ARG A 265 15.86 -38.27 -21.20
C ARG A 265 17.15 -38.95 -21.69
N LEU A 266 18.17 -39.02 -20.85
CA LEU A 266 19.40 -39.77 -21.16
C LEU A 266 19.12 -41.27 -21.11
N GLU A 267 18.29 -41.73 -20.18
CA GLU A 267 17.87 -43.14 -20.07
C GLU A 267 16.94 -43.59 -21.21
N ALA A 268 16.25 -42.65 -21.86
CA ALA A 268 15.35 -42.93 -22.99
C ALA A 268 16.03 -42.85 -24.37
N ARG A 269 17.36 -42.73 -24.42
CA ARG A 269 18.19 -42.72 -25.64
C ARG A 269 19.01 -44.00 -25.71
#